data_AF-A0A2S3WJG7-F1
#
_entry.id   AF-A0A2S3WJG7-F1
#
_cell.length_a   1.000
_cell.length_b   1.000
_cell.length_c   1.000
_cell.angle_alpha   90.00
_cell.angle_beta   90.00
_cell.angle_gamma   90.00
#
_symmetry.space_group_name_H-M   'P 1'
#
loop_
_entity.id
_entity.type
_entity.pdbx_description
1 polymer ?
#
loop_
_entity_poly.entity_id
_entity_poly.type
_entity_poly.pdbx_seq_one_letter_code
_entity_poly.pdbx_strand_id
1 'polypeptide(L)' 'MDKAEADRHDKMLELAERLADVLQKAVPSLTEQQVEEAGIYMAKNRDVFARAFKSQPDALAELLEGSAAE' A
#
# COMPACT_ATOMS: atom_id res chain seq x y z
N MET A 1 12.65 0.74 23.93
CA MET A 1 12.03 1.35 22.73
C MET A 1 11.78 0.18 21.80
N ASP A 2 10.54 -0.23 21.50
CA ASP A 2 10.27 -1.29 20.48
C ASP A 2 8.77 -1.63 20.32
N LYS A 3 7.93 -1.32 21.31
CA LYS A 3 6.49 -1.69 21.28
C LYS A 3 5.66 -0.88 20.25
N ALA A 4 6.02 0.39 20.05
CA ALA A 4 5.28 1.29 19.18
C ALA A 4 5.62 1.12 17.70
N GLU A 5 6.85 0.73 17.39
CA GLU A 5 7.27 0.42 16.01
C GLU A 5 6.70 -0.92 15.56
N ALA A 6 6.71 -1.93 16.43
CA ALA A 6 6.06 -3.21 16.17
C ALA A 6 4.56 -3.05 15.86
N ASP A 7 3.82 -2.26 16.65
CA ASP A 7 2.38 -2.02 16.40
C ASP A 7 2.10 -1.33 15.05
N ARG A 8 2.98 -0.41 14.63
CA ARG A 8 2.86 0.22 13.30
C ARG A 8 3.14 -0.75 12.18
N HIS A 9 4.14 -1.60 12.36
CA HIS A 9 4.53 -2.60 11.37
C HIS A 9 3.47 -3.69 11.22
N ASP A 10 2.88 -4.12 12.33
CA ASP A 10 1.80 -5.11 12.37
C ASP A 10 0.55 -4.60 11.63
N LYS A 11 0.13 -3.36 11.91
CA LYS A 11 -0.99 -2.71 11.21
C LYS A 11 -0.73 -2.51 9.72
N MET A 12 0.52 -2.26 9.33
CA MET A 12 0.88 -2.14 7.92
C MET A 12 0.76 -3.49 7.20
N LEU A 13 1.24 -4.57 7.83
CA LEU A 13 1.13 -5.92 7.26
C LEU A 13 -0.32 -6.38 7.16
N GLU A 14 -1.15 -6.12 8.19
CA GLU A 14 -2.58 -6.41 8.14
C GLU A 14 -3.26 -5.69 6.97
N LEU A 15 -2.94 -4.41 6.75
CA LEU A 15 -3.51 -3.63 5.65
C LEU A 15 -3.07 -4.18 4.28
N ALA A 16 -1.80 -4.56 4.14
CA ALA A 16 -1.26 -5.12 2.90
C ALA A 16 -1.96 -6.41 2.51
N GLU A 17 -2.15 -7.32 3.47
CA GLU A 17 -2.86 -8.60 3.26
C GLU A 17 -4.30 -8.37 2.80
N ARG A 18 -5.03 -7.46 3.46
CA ARG A 18 -6.41 -7.14 3.08
C ARG A 18 -6.48 -6.50 1.69
N LEU A 19 -5.53 -5.63 1.35
CA LEU A 19 -5.46 -5.04 0.01
C LEU A 19 -5.18 -6.10 -1.05
N ALA A 20 -4.26 -7.03 -0.79
CA ALA A 20 -3.95 -8.12 -1.69
C ALA A 20 -5.18 -9.01 -1.95
N ASP A 21 -5.94 -9.39 -0.91
CA ASP A 21 -7.17 -10.18 -1.04
C ASP A 21 -8.25 -9.45 -1.88
N VAL A 22 -8.41 -8.14 -1.64
CA VAL A 22 -9.34 -7.30 -2.41
C VAL A 22 -8.91 -7.21 -3.88
N LEU A 23 -7.62 -6.97 -4.14
CA LEU A 23 -7.07 -6.88 -5.49
C LEU A 23 -7.18 -8.21 -6.24
N GLN A 24 -6.91 -9.33 -5.57
CA GLN A 24 -7.03 -10.67 -6.15
C GLN A 24 -8.47 -11.00 -6.53
N LYS A 25 -9.45 -10.58 -5.70
CA LYS A 25 -10.88 -10.74 -6.00
C LYS A 25 -11.37 -9.81 -7.09
N ALA A 26 -10.93 -8.55 -7.07
CA ALA A 26 -11.33 -7.54 -8.06
C ALA A 26 -10.70 -7.80 -9.43
N VAL A 27 -9.46 -8.29 -9.45
CA VAL A 27 -8.66 -8.52 -10.65
C VAL A 27 -8.09 -9.95 -10.61
N PRO A 28 -8.90 -10.97 -10.93
CA PRO A 28 -8.48 -12.37 -10.86
C PRO A 28 -7.39 -12.74 -11.88
N SER A 29 -7.05 -11.84 -12.80
CA SER A 29 -5.92 -12.01 -13.72
C SER A 29 -4.56 -11.68 -13.10
N LEU A 30 -4.52 -11.02 -11.94
CA LEU A 30 -3.27 -10.80 -11.21
C LEU A 30 -2.86 -12.08 -10.49
N THR A 31 -1.57 -12.35 -10.42
CA THR A 31 -1.03 -13.46 -9.65
C THR A 31 -0.94 -13.12 -8.16
N GLU A 32 -0.91 -14.14 -7.31
CA GLU A 32 -0.73 -13.99 -5.85
C GLU A 32 0.49 -13.11 -5.51
N GLN A 33 1.59 -13.29 -6.24
CA GLN A 33 2.79 -12.46 -6.06
C GLN A 33 2.55 -10.99 -6.43
N GLN A 34 1.86 -10.72 -7.54
CA GLN A 34 1.57 -9.35 -7.97
C GLN A 34 0.65 -8.62 -6.98
N VAL A 35 -0.36 -9.30 -6.45
CA VAL A 35 -1.27 -8.69 -5.47
C VAL A 35 -0.60 -8.50 -4.12
N GLU A 36 0.32 -9.38 -3.72
CA GLU A 36 1.12 -9.22 -2.50
C GLU A 36 2.07 -8.01 -2.63
N GLU A 37 2.82 -7.92 -3.73
CA GLU A 37 3.70 -6.78 -4.00
C GLU A 37 2.92 -5.46 -4.04
N ALA A 38 1.77 -5.44 -4.72
CA ALA A 38 0.90 -4.26 -4.77
C ALA A 38 0.32 -3.90 -3.38
N GLY A 39 -0.15 -4.89 -2.62
CA GLY A 39 -0.69 -4.70 -1.27
C GLY A 39 0.35 -4.12 -0.32
N ILE A 40 1.57 -4.66 -0.33
CA ILE A 40 2.69 -4.15 0.48
C ILE A 40 3.07 -2.73 0.06
N TYR A 41 3.16 -2.45 -1.24
CA TYR A 41 3.47 -1.11 -1.74
C TYR A 41 2.41 -0.08 -1.28
N MET A 42 1.13 -0.43 -1.41
CA MET A 42 0.03 0.43 -0.98
C MET A 42 0.01 0.64 0.54
N ALA A 43 0.30 -0.40 1.33
CA ALA A 43 0.33 -0.29 2.77
C ALA A 43 1.52 0.54 3.30
N LYS A 44 2.70 0.43 2.66
CA LYS A 44 3.86 1.29 2.98
C LYS A 44 3.57 2.76 2.68
N ASN A 45 2.81 3.02 1.64
CA ASN A 45 2.43 4.37 1.19
C ASN A 45 1.01 4.76 1.61
N ARG A 46 0.44 4.10 2.64
CA ARG A 46 -0.98 4.22 3.01
C ARG A 46 -1.44 5.66 3.18
N ASP A 47 -0.56 6.52 3.69
CA ASP A 47 -0.86 7.92 3.96
C ASP A 47 -1.08 8.72 2.66
N VAL A 48 -0.26 8.44 1.63
CA VAL A 48 -0.41 9.05 0.30
C VAL A 48 -1.66 8.51 -0.39
N PHE A 49 -1.87 7.19 -0.37
CA PHE A 49 -3.09 6.57 -0.89
C PHE A 49 -4.34 7.09 -0.18
N ALA A 50 -4.33 7.23 1.15
CA ALA A 50 -5.45 7.77 1.91
C ALA A 50 -5.79 9.21 1.52
N ARG A 51 -4.77 10.06 1.31
CA ARG A 51 -4.96 11.43 0.80
C ARG A 51 -5.56 11.43 -0.60
N ALA A 52 -5.05 10.56 -1.47
CA ALA A 52 -5.57 10.37 -2.82
C ALA A 52 -7.06 9.99 -2.83
N PHE A 53 -7.43 8.94 -2.08
CA PHE A 53 -8.81 8.49 -1.96
C PHE A 53 -9.75 9.50 -1.29
N LYS A 54 -9.22 10.38 -0.41
CA LYS A 54 -10.05 11.34 0.31
C LYS A 54 -10.59 12.45 -0.58
N SER A 55 -9.73 13.08 -1.39
CA SER A 55 -10.07 14.14 -2.38
C SER A 55 -8.83 14.72 -3.08
N GLN A 56 -7.64 14.17 -2.88
CA GLN A 56 -6.39 14.75 -3.39
C GLN A 56 -5.66 13.77 -4.32
N PRO A 57 -6.21 13.45 -5.51
CA PRO A 57 -5.57 12.52 -6.44
C PRO A 57 -4.13 12.92 -6.80
N ASP A 58 -3.83 14.22 -6.83
CA ASP A 58 -2.47 14.75 -7.00
C ASP A 58 -1.46 14.28 -5.94
N ALA A 59 -1.90 13.82 -4.77
CA ALA A 59 -1.00 13.23 -3.78
C ALA A 59 -0.26 12.00 -4.34
N LEU A 60 -0.87 11.27 -5.30
CA LEU A 60 -0.19 10.16 -5.97
C LEU A 60 1.03 10.61 -6.79
N ALA A 61 1.13 11.88 -7.19
CA ALA A 61 2.32 12.41 -7.85
C ALA A 61 3.57 12.25 -6.96
N GLU A 62 3.41 12.32 -5.63
CA GLU A 62 4.50 12.07 -4.67
C GLU A 62 5.12 10.67 -4.83
N LEU A 63 4.31 9.68 -5.23
CA LEU A 63 4.77 8.30 -5.49
C LEU A 63 5.40 8.13 -6.87
N LEU A 64 4.97 8.93 -7.85
CA LEU A 64 5.52 8.91 -9.21
C LEU A 64 6.90 9.58 -9.26
N GLU A 65 7.07 10.68 -8.55
CA GLU A 65 8.33 11.44 -8.50
C GLU A 65 9.38 10.75 -7.60
N GLY A 66 8.94 10.03 -6.56
CA GLY A 66 9.82 9.28 -5.66
C GLY A 66 10.44 8.02 -6.25
N SER A 67 9.93 7.50 -7.37
CA SER A 67 10.50 6.32 -8.05
C SER A 67 11.62 6.65 -9.05
N ALA A 68 11.96 7.94 -9.23
CA ALA A 68 13.01 8.39 -10.17
C ALA A 68 14.41 8.54 -9.52
N ALA A 69 14.57 8.12 -8.26
CA ALA A 69 15.82 8.27 -7.53
C ALA A 69 16.22 7.00 -6.75
N GLU A 70 16.32 5.86 -7.45
CA GLU A 70 17.27 4.78 -7.13
C GLU A 70 17.82 4.15 -8.41
#